data_AF-A0A1B9L548-F1
#
_entry.id   AF-A0A1B9L548-F1
#
_cell.length_a   1.000
_cell.length_b   1.000
_cell.length_c   1.000
_cell.angle_alpha   90.00
_cell.angle_beta   90.00
_cell.angle_gamma   90.00
#
_symmetry.space_group_name_H-M   'P 1'
#
loop_
_entity.id
_entity.type
_entity.pdbx_description
1 polymer ?
#
loop_
_entity_poly.entity_id
_entity_poly.type
_entity_poly.pdbx_seq_one_letter_code
_entity_poly.pdbx_strand_id
1 'polypeptide(L)'
;MITNGLLRQNEGKYFLGLAFYEFGNKAIEQFDIKELAIEPLSFLRDKTQLACHLGILDGNSAIYLAKVESSSAIQVKSWLGRKLSLHSSALGKALLAWEPEQRIDELYPNENLVIKTQLPQKRHTKRNLKKYANKVGHLITPKTLTK
;
A
#
# COMPACT_ATOMS: atom_id res chain seq x y z
N MET A 1 -4.58 6.57 -29.52
CA MET A 1 -3.76 6.00 -28.41
C MET A 1 -2.32 5.71 -28.82
N ILE A 2 -2.06 5.12 -30.00
CA ILE A 2 -0.69 4.90 -30.49
C ILE A 2 0.03 6.23 -30.78
N THR A 3 -0.60 7.15 -31.51
CA THR A 3 -0.03 8.46 -31.88
C THR A 3 0.39 9.32 -30.68
N ASN A 4 -0.31 9.16 -29.54
CA ASN A 4 -0.02 9.91 -28.30
C ASN A 4 0.95 9.16 -27.37
N GLY A 5 1.60 8.08 -27.83
CA GLY A 5 2.58 7.32 -27.05
C GLY A 5 2.01 6.50 -25.89
N LEU A 6 0.68 6.41 -25.76
CA LEU A 6 -0.01 5.63 -24.71
C LEU A 6 0.02 4.13 -25.00
N LEU A 7 -0.01 3.74 -26.28
CA LEU A 7 0.14 2.36 -26.72
C LEU A 7 1.29 2.23 -27.73
N ARG A 8 1.96 1.08 -27.74
CA ARG A 8 2.91 0.66 -28.78
C ARG A 8 2.33 -0.54 -29.52
N GLN A 9 2.62 -0.65 -30.80
CA GLN A 9 2.21 -1.78 -31.62
C GLN A 9 3.46 -2.49 -32.17
N ASN A 10 3.50 -3.81 -32.07
CA ASN A 10 4.52 -4.64 -32.71
C ASN A 10 3.86 -5.92 -33.23
N GLU A 11 4.05 -6.27 -34.50
CA GLU A 11 3.50 -7.48 -35.13
C GLU A 11 2.00 -7.70 -34.86
N GLY A 12 1.20 -6.64 -34.95
CA GLY A 12 -0.25 -6.71 -34.70
C GLY A 12 -0.64 -6.82 -33.21
N LYS A 13 0.31 -6.92 -32.28
CA LYS A 13 0.08 -6.92 -30.83
C LYS A 13 0.22 -5.51 -30.25
N TYR A 14 -0.61 -5.21 -29.26
CA TYR A 14 -0.58 -3.94 -28.54
C TYR A 14 0.09 -4.08 -27.18
N PHE A 15 0.91 -3.10 -26.81
CA PHE A 15 1.62 -3.00 -25.55
C PHE A 15 1.41 -1.62 -24.94
N LEU A 16 1.65 -1.48 -23.63
CA LEU A 16 1.72 -0.16 -23.01
C LEU A 16 2.86 0.65 -23.63
N GLY A 17 2.56 1.91 -23.95
CA GLY A 17 3.53 2.87 -24.41
C GLY A 17 4.29 3.54 -23.27
N LEU A 18 5.44 4.15 -23.61
CA LEU A 18 6.35 4.72 -22.64
C LEU A 18 5.82 5.99 -21.97
N ALA A 19 4.76 6.62 -22.51
CA ALA A 19 4.12 7.76 -21.85
C ALA A 19 3.66 7.45 -20.42
N PHE A 20 3.16 6.23 -20.17
CA PHE A 20 2.78 5.81 -18.82
C PHE A 20 3.98 5.66 -17.87
N TYR A 21 5.13 5.24 -18.41
CA TYR A 21 6.37 5.14 -17.63
C TYR A 21 6.86 6.53 -17.22
N GLU A 22 6.86 7.48 -18.16
CA GLU A 22 7.24 8.87 -17.89
C GLU A 22 6.31 9.51 -16.85
N PHE A 23 4.98 9.39 -17.02
CA PHE A 23 4.02 9.93 -16.06
C PHE A 23 4.12 9.26 -14.69
N GLY A 24 4.36 7.94 -14.65
CA GLY A 24 4.57 7.21 -13.41
C GLY A 24 5.79 7.70 -12.65
N ASN A 25 6.93 7.90 -13.33
CA ASN A 25 8.13 8.43 -12.71
C ASN A 25 7.90 9.85 -12.17
N LYS A 26 7.34 10.75 -12.98
CA LYS A 26 7.02 12.13 -12.56
C LYS A 26 6.07 12.18 -11.36
N ALA A 27 5.10 11.26 -11.29
CA ALA A 27 4.18 11.19 -10.15
C ALA A 27 4.91 10.71 -8.88
N ILE A 28 5.82 9.73 -8.99
CA ILE A 28 6.53 9.16 -7.85
C ILE A 28 7.60 10.12 -7.30
N GLU A 29 8.23 10.93 -8.16
CA GLU A 29 9.20 11.97 -7.76
C GLU A 29 8.61 13.00 -6.79
N GLN A 30 7.29 13.14 -6.73
CA GLN A 30 6.61 14.06 -5.80
C GLN A 30 6.54 13.53 -4.36
N PHE A 31 7.02 12.31 -4.11
CA PHE A 31 6.95 11.66 -2.80
C PHE A 31 8.34 11.46 -2.18
N ASP A 32 8.89 12.52 -1.60
CA ASP A 32 10.20 12.54 -0.91
C ASP A 32 10.35 11.42 0.13
N ILE A 33 9.25 11.05 0.78
CA ILE A 33 9.20 9.97 1.79
C ILE A 33 9.68 8.62 1.25
N LYS A 34 9.60 8.39 -0.07
CA LYS A 34 10.06 7.15 -0.70
C LYS A 34 11.55 6.95 -0.46
N GLU A 35 12.36 7.99 -0.63
CA GLU A 35 13.82 7.93 -0.49
C GLU A 35 14.19 7.74 0.99
N LEU A 36 13.54 8.50 1.87
CA LEU A 36 13.74 8.40 3.32
C LEU A 36 13.36 7.03 3.89
N ALA A 37 12.43 6.31 3.26
CA ALA A 37 11.98 5.01 3.73
C ALA A 37 12.89 3.84 3.34
N ILE A 38 13.79 4.00 2.36
CA ILE A 38 14.61 2.88 1.87
C ILE A 38 15.49 2.29 2.97
N GLU A 39 16.15 3.13 3.76
CA GLU A 39 17.02 2.67 4.85
C GLU A 39 16.22 1.96 5.96
N PRO A 40 15.15 2.54 6.55
CA PRO A 40 14.32 1.83 7.53
C PRO A 40 13.73 0.52 7.02
N LEU A 41 13.26 0.49 5.76
CA LEU A 41 12.72 -0.74 5.15
C LEU A 41 13.79 -1.80 4.98
N SER A 42 15.01 -1.41 4.58
CA SER A 42 16.14 -2.31 4.44
C SER A 42 16.55 -2.90 5.78
N PHE A 43 16.64 -2.06 6.82
CA PHE A 43 16.90 -2.52 8.18
C PHE A 43 15.85 -3.54 8.64
N LEU A 44 14.56 -3.27 8.42
CA LEU A 44 13.49 -4.18 8.80
C LEU A 44 13.54 -5.49 8.00
N ARG A 45 13.80 -5.43 6.69
CA ARG A 45 14.01 -6.61 5.86
C ARG A 45 15.18 -7.43 6.41
N ASP A 46 16.31 -6.82 6.75
CA ASP A 46 17.49 -7.56 7.20
C ASP A 46 17.27 -8.21 8.57
N LYS A 47 16.46 -7.58 9.44
CA LYS A 47 16.09 -8.15 10.74
C LYS A 47 15.04 -9.28 10.64
N THR A 48 14.11 -9.18 9.69
CA THR A 48 12.97 -10.11 9.60
C THR A 48 13.13 -11.17 8.50
N GLN A 49 14.05 -10.93 7.56
CA GLN A 49 14.22 -11.69 6.31
C GLN A 49 12.95 -11.72 5.44
N LEU A 50 12.07 -10.72 5.60
CA LEU A 50 10.81 -10.59 4.86
C LEU A 50 10.81 -9.33 3.99
N ALA A 51 10.11 -9.41 2.85
CA ALA A 51 9.89 -8.23 2.01
C ALA A 51 9.13 -7.16 2.80
N CYS A 52 9.60 -5.92 2.69
CA CYS A 52 9.05 -4.78 3.39
C CYS A 52 8.53 -3.76 2.37
N HIS A 53 7.41 -3.11 2.68
CA HIS A 53 6.73 -2.20 1.77
C HIS A 53 6.43 -0.87 2.46
N LEU A 54 6.61 0.22 1.73
CA LEU A 54 6.02 1.51 2.05
C LEU A 54 4.74 1.66 1.23
N GLY A 55 3.71 2.22 1.83
CA GLY A 55 2.57 2.68 1.07
C GLY A 55 1.86 3.85 1.70
N ILE A 56 1.00 4.44 0.88
CA ILE A 56 0.26 5.68 1.19
C ILE A 56 -1.24 5.44 1.02
N LEU A 57 -2.03 6.31 1.63
CA LEU A 57 -3.46 6.40 1.38
C LEU A 57 -3.71 7.27 0.13
N ASP A 58 -4.42 6.73 -0.86
CA ASP A 58 -4.89 7.44 -2.05
C ASP A 58 -6.41 7.29 -2.15
N GLY A 59 -7.14 8.30 -1.67
CA GLY A 59 -8.60 8.31 -1.60
C GLY A 59 -9.16 7.12 -0.79
N ASN A 60 -9.63 6.10 -1.49
CA ASN A 60 -10.29 4.92 -0.92
C ASN A 60 -9.45 3.64 -1.11
N SER A 61 -8.15 3.78 -1.37
CA SER A 61 -7.21 2.67 -1.59
C SER A 61 -5.86 2.95 -0.95
N ALA A 62 -5.13 1.89 -0.60
CA ALA A 62 -3.72 2.01 -0.27
C ALA A 62 -2.89 1.74 -1.52
N ILE A 63 -1.77 2.43 -1.70
CA ILE A 63 -0.85 2.24 -2.83
C ILE A 63 0.54 1.89 -2.32
N TYR A 64 1.16 0.87 -2.91
CA TYR A 64 2.59 0.62 -2.66
C TYR A 64 3.45 1.67 -3.36
N LEU A 65 4.23 2.41 -2.58
CA LEU A 65 5.11 3.48 -3.06
C LEU A 65 6.57 3.03 -3.13
N ALA A 66 7.00 2.19 -2.18
CA ALA A 66 8.32 1.56 -2.18
C ALA A 66 8.24 0.10 -1.74
N LYS A 67 9.22 -0.69 -2.17
CA LYS A 67 9.36 -2.10 -1.78
C LYS A 67 10.83 -2.43 -1.69
N VAL A 68 11.19 -3.14 -0.63
CA VAL A 68 12.49 -3.73 -0.44
C VAL A 68 12.29 -5.25 -0.36
N GLU A 69 12.84 -5.98 -1.34
CA GLU A 69 12.59 -7.42 -1.48
C GLU A 69 13.49 -8.26 -0.57
N SER A 70 12.96 -9.37 -0.06
CA SER A 70 13.73 -10.41 0.62
C SER A 70 14.18 -11.50 -0.34
N SER A 71 15.30 -12.16 -0.02
CA SER A 71 15.78 -13.38 -0.68
C SER A 71 15.02 -14.66 -0.33
N SER A 72 13.96 -14.57 0.48
CA SER A 72 13.12 -15.71 0.86
C SER A 72 12.47 -16.41 -0.36
N ALA A 73 12.35 -17.73 -0.28
CA ALA A 73 11.70 -18.56 -1.29
C ALA A 73 10.20 -18.24 -1.46
N ILE A 74 9.55 -17.69 -0.44
CA ILE A 74 8.15 -17.27 -0.49
C ILE A 74 8.10 -15.78 -0.83
N GLN A 75 7.64 -15.46 -2.03
CA GLN A 75 7.48 -14.08 -2.48
C GLN A 75 6.01 -13.71 -2.67
N VAL A 76 5.60 -12.62 -2.01
CA VAL A 76 4.28 -12.02 -2.25
C VAL A 76 4.32 -11.24 -3.56
N LYS A 77 3.52 -11.69 -4.55
CA LYS A 77 3.34 -10.97 -5.82
C LYS A 77 2.83 -9.56 -5.55
N SER A 78 3.72 -8.58 -5.63
CA SER A 78 3.50 -7.16 -5.31
C SER A 78 4.41 -6.31 -6.19
N TRP A 79 3.90 -5.17 -6.66
CA TRP A 79 4.60 -4.22 -7.51
C TRP A 79 4.23 -2.79 -7.08
N LEU A 80 5.09 -1.82 -7.39
CA LEU A 80 4.87 -0.40 -7.09
C LEU A 80 3.67 0.15 -7.87
N GLY A 81 2.94 1.09 -7.29
CA GLY A 81 1.70 1.64 -7.86
C GLY A 81 0.49 0.71 -7.74
N ARG A 82 0.63 -0.50 -7.18
CA ARG A 82 -0.50 -1.40 -6.98
C ARG A 82 -1.46 -0.85 -5.93
N LYS A 83 -2.74 -0.74 -6.29
CA LYS A 83 -3.84 -0.44 -5.36
C LYS A 83 -4.21 -1.66 -4.53
N LEU A 84 -4.46 -1.41 -3.25
CA LEU A 84 -4.79 -2.39 -2.22
C LEU A 84 -6.05 -1.97 -1.49
N SER A 85 -6.80 -2.97 -1.03
CA SER A 85 -7.97 -2.76 -0.19
C SER A 85 -7.56 -2.21 1.18
N LEU A 86 -8.24 -1.15 1.63
CA LEU A 86 -7.97 -0.57 2.95
C LEU A 86 -8.37 -1.51 4.10
N HIS A 87 -9.47 -2.26 3.97
CA HIS A 87 -9.94 -3.10 5.08
C HIS A 87 -9.38 -4.53 5.10
N SER A 88 -8.89 -5.03 3.97
CA SER A 88 -8.46 -6.44 3.83
C SER A 88 -6.96 -6.63 3.65
N SER A 89 -6.18 -5.56 3.42
CA SER A 89 -4.72 -5.64 3.39
C SER A 89 -4.11 -5.21 4.74
N ALA A 90 -2.91 -5.71 5.05
CA ALA A 90 -2.19 -5.29 6.26
C ALA A 90 -1.86 -3.80 6.22
N LEU A 91 -1.28 -3.33 5.10
CA LEU A 91 -0.97 -1.92 4.86
C LEU A 91 -2.22 -1.04 4.97
N GLY A 92 -3.32 -1.42 4.32
CA GLY A 92 -4.58 -0.69 4.37
C GLY A 92 -5.12 -0.51 5.79
N LYS A 93 -5.12 -1.60 6.57
CA LYS A 93 -5.57 -1.54 7.98
C LYS A 93 -4.65 -0.68 8.83
N ALA A 94 -3.34 -0.71 8.56
CA ALA A 94 -2.36 0.12 9.25
C ALA A 94 -2.51 1.61 8.89
N LEU A 95 -2.86 1.95 7.66
CA LEU A 95 -3.13 3.34 7.26
C LEU A 95 -4.44 3.84 7.87
N LEU A 96 -5.53 3.06 7.76
CA LEU A 96 -6.81 3.38 8.40
C LEU A 96 -6.71 3.49 9.92
N ALA A 97 -5.66 2.91 10.51
CA ALA A 97 -5.48 2.97 11.95
C ALA A 97 -5.24 4.41 12.47
N TRP A 98 -4.84 5.31 11.59
CA TRP A 98 -4.53 6.70 11.91
C TRP A 98 -5.54 7.69 11.32
N GLU A 99 -6.58 7.20 10.65
CA GLU A 99 -7.64 8.02 10.09
C GLU A 99 -8.71 8.33 11.15
N PRO A 100 -9.35 9.52 11.09
CA PRO A 100 -10.49 9.83 11.94
C PRO A 100 -11.61 8.79 11.80
N GLU A 101 -12.32 8.52 12.89
CA GLU A 101 -13.43 7.56 12.88
C GLU A 101 -14.49 7.92 11.84
N GLN A 102 -14.77 9.21 11.66
CA GLN A 102 -15.65 9.73 10.62
C GLN A 102 -15.21 9.31 9.21
N ARG A 103 -13.91 9.31 8.92
CA ARG A 103 -13.40 8.89 7.62
C ARG A 103 -13.64 7.40 7.37
N ILE A 104 -13.48 6.57 8.40
CA ILE A 104 -13.79 5.14 8.32
C ILE A 104 -15.28 4.92 8.07
N ASP A 105 -16.12 5.74 8.71
CA ASP A 105 -17.57 5.70 8.58
C ASP A 105 -18.04 6.10 7.16
N GLU A 106 -17.41 7.11 6.56
CA GLU A 106 -17.63 7.51 5.16
C GLU A 106 -17.21 6.42 4.17
N LEU A 107 -16.04 5.81 4.39
CA LEU A 107 -15.51 4.75 3.52
C LEU A 107 -16.35 3.47 3.60
N TYR A 108 -16.91 3.18 4.78
CA TYR A 108 -17.63 1.96 5.09
C TYR A 108 -18.93 2.27 5.84
N PRO A 109 -19.97 2.73 5.12
CA PRO A 109 -21.26 3.08 5.74
C PRO A 109 -21.98 1.84 6.30
N ASN A 110 -21.73 0.66 5.72
CA ASN A 110 -22.33 -0.60 6.13
C ASN A 110 -21.39 -1.40 7.06
N GLU A 111 -21.95 -2.18 7.99
CA GLU A 111 -21.15 -3.01 8.90
C GLU A 111 -20.41 -4.16 8.20
N ASN A 112 -20.99 -4.67 7.12
CA ASN A 112 -20.47 -5.81 6.37
C ASN A 112 -19.51 -5.34 5.27
N LEU A 113 -18.26 -5.78 5.37
CA LEU A 113 -17.21 -5.50 4.39
C LEU A 113 -17.12 -6.63 3.37
N VAL A 114 -16.95 -6.26 2.10
CA VAL A 114 -16.82 -7.23 1.00
C VAL A 114 -15.56 -8.07 1.19
N ILE A 115 -15.73 -9.39 1.26
CA ILE A 115 -14.61 -10.32 1.36
C ILE A 115 -13.95 -10.45 -0.03
N LYS A 116 -12.70 -9.97 -0.15
CA LYS A 116 -11.93 -10.02 -1.41
C LYS A 116 -11.06 -11.28 -1.58
N THR A 117 -11.17 -12.24 -0.67
CA THR A 117 -10.35 -13.46 -0.66
C THR A 117 -11.23 -14.71 -0.58
N GLN A 118 -10.82 -15.79 -1.24
CA GLN A 118 -11.52 -17.09 -1.17
C GLN A 118 -11.22 -17.87 0.13
N LEU A 119 -10.28 -17.40 0.94
CA LEU A 119 -9.90 -18.01 2.22
C LEU A 119 -10.83 -17.53 3.36
N PRO A 120 -11.22 -18.40 4.31
CA PRO A 120 -12.02 -18.01 5.46
C PRO A 120 -11.22 -17.03 6.34
N GLN A 121 -11.64 -15.77 6.33
CA GLN A 121 -11.08 -14.73 7.20
C GLN A 121 -12.05 -14.48 8.37
N LYS A 122 -11.53 -14.14 9.56
CA LYS A 122 -12.36 -13.63 10.67
C LYS A 122 -13.19 -12.45 10.17
N ARG A 123 -14.48 -12.37 10.54
CA ARG A 123 -15.42 -11.31 10.11
C ARG A 123 -14.74 -9.94 10.11
N HIS A 124 -14.55 -9.37 8.92
CA HIS A 124 -14.07 -8.01 8.75
C HIS A 124 -15.26 -7.08 9.00
N THR A 125 -15.43 -6.65 10.25
CA THR A 125 -16.44 -5.67 10.63
C THR A 125 -15.81 -4.31 10.84
N LYS A 126 -16.59 -3.24 10.64
CA LYS A 126 -16.22 -1.86 10.95
C LYS A 126 -15.64 -1.72 12.37
N ARG A 127 -16.21 -2.43 13.34
CA ARG A 127 -15.73 -2.48 14.74
C ARG A 127 -14.30 -3.03 14.87
N ASN A 128 -13.92 -4.02 14.05
CA ASN A 128 -12.57 -4.57 14.06
C ASN A 128 -11.56 -3.57 13.48
N LEU A 129 -11.91 -2.79 12.45
CA LEU A 129 -11.05 -1.73 11.91
C LEU A 129 -10.75 -0.65 12.94
N LYS A 130 -11.77 -0.17 13.65
CA LYS A 130 -11.62 0.80 14.74
C LYS A 130 -10.74 0.27 15.88
N LYS A 131 -10.78 -1.04 16.14
CA LYS A 131 -9.88 -1.67 17.12
C LYS A 131 -8.42 -1.70 16.66
N TYR A 132 -8.15 -1.91 15.36
CA TYR A 132 -6.79 -1.81 14.82
C TYR A 132 -6.26 -0.38 14.91
N ALA A 133 -7.11 0.63 14.68
CA ALA A 133 -6.79 2.03 14.87
C ALA A 133 -6.23 2.33 16.25
N ASN A 134 -6.97 1.94 17.28
CA ASN A 134 -6.57 2.19 18.66
C ASN A 134 -5.31 1.39 19.08
N LYS A 135 -5.00 0.26 18.42
CA LYS A 135 -3.88 -0.62 18.82
C LYS A 135 -2.57 -0.28 18.11
N VAL A 136 -2.61 0.12 16.84
CA VAL A 136 -1.41 0.47 16.06
C VAL A 136 -0.91 1.87 16.40
N GLY A 137 -1.80 2.80 16.78
CA GLY A 137 -1.43 4.13 17.30
C GLY A 137 -0.44 4.10 18.48
N HIS A 138 -0.47 3.03 19.27
CA HIS A 138 0.43 2.83 20.41
C HIS A 138 1.78 2.17 20.07
N LEU A 139 1.94 1.55 18.90
CA LEU A 139 3.14 0.77 18.57
C LEU A 139 4.23 1.58 17.85
N ILE A 140 3.91 2.79 17.34
CA ILE A 140 4.82 3.66 16.57
C ILE A 140 4.90 5.07 17.17
N THR A 141 4.44 5.28 18.42
CA THR A 141 4.89 6.45 19.18
C THR A 141 6.32 6.14 19.67
N PRO A 142 7.38 6.74 19.09
CA PRO A 142 8.67 6.66 19.74
C PRO A 142 8.49 7.26 21.14
N LYS A 143 8.72 6.45 22.18
CA LYS A 143 9.11 7.01 23.47
C LYS A 143 10.38 7.82 23.21
N THR A 144 10.20 9.13 23.13
CA THR A 144 11.20 10.15 23.46
C THR A 144 12.56 9.97 22.77
N LEU A 145 12.72 10.56 21.58
CA LEU A 145 14.01 11.13 21.16
C LEU A 145 14.11 12.53 21.78
N THR A 146 14.34 12.59 23.09
CA THR A 146 14.95 13.76 23.72
C THR A 146 16.46 13.56 23.71
N LYS A 147 17.17 14.58 23.22
CA LYS A 147 18.62 14.75 23.32
C LYS A 147 19.14 14.49 24.73
#